data_AF-A0A2H0YBE5-F1
#
_entry.id   AF-A0A2H0YBE5-F1
#
_cell.length_a   1.000
_cell.length_b   1.000
_cell.length_c   1.000
_cell.angle_alpha   90.00
_cell.angle_beta   90.00
_cell.angle_gamma   90.00
#
_symmetry.space_group_name_H-M   'P 1'
#
loop_
_entity.id
_entity.type
_entity.pdbx_description
1 polymer ?
#
loop_
_entity_poly.entity_id
_entity_poly.type
_entity_poly.pdbx_seq_one_letter_code
_entity_poly.pdbx_strand_id
1 'polypeptide(L)'
;MEGTKEKCINLRNKGFTLGEIIKKTGLPKTTIYYHIEDISLPIKIQKRLAQEGIARLIEISRKRKGKRIPGRVIPKPKGWMSKLIFLAAHFMFDGEIRYGGCIYQNRNTELINSMKHFMQDKEDINII
;
A
#
# COMPACT_ATOMS: atom_id res chain seq x y z
N MET A 1 2.66 20.84 43.31
CA MET A 1 2.11 19.87 42.35
C MET A 1 2.67 20.24 40.98
N GLU A 2 3.44 19.38 40.32
CA GLU A 2 3.88 19.65 38.94
C GLU A 2 2.66 19.73 38.01
N GLY A 3 2.63 20.75 37.16
CA GLY A 3 1.58 20.90 36.17
C GLY A 3 1.62 19.75 35.14
N THR A 4 0.46 19.43 34.58
CA THR A 4 0.30 18.39 33.55
C THR A 4 1.26 18.57 32.37
N LYS A 5 1.55 19.83 32.02
CA LYS A 5 2.53 20.22 30.99
C LYS A 5 3.96 19.83 31.37
N GLU A 6 4.43 20.22 32.55
CA GLU A 6 5.79 19.93 33.03
C GLU A 6 6.05 18.42 33.10
N LYS A 7 5.06 17.66 33.55
CA LYS A 7 5.15 16.19 33.58
C LYS A 7 5.37 15.60 32.17
N CYS A 8 4.67 16.10 31.15
CA CYS A 8 4.83 15.63 29.77
C CYS A 8 6.20 16.01 29.20
N ILE A 9 6.66 17.24 29.47
CA ILE A 9 7.98 17.74 29.06
C ILE A 9 9.11 16.91 29.69
N ASN A 10 9.03 16.65 31.00
CA ASN A 10 10.00 15.85 31.73
C ASN A 10 10.10 14.42 31.17
N LEU A 11 8.96 13.81 30.82
CA LEU A 11 8.95 12.49 30.17
C LEU A 11 9.55 12.55 28.77
N ARG A 12 9.26 13.60 28.00
CA ARG A 12 9.82 13.76 26.65
C ARG A 12 11.34 13.89 26.67
N ASN A 13 11.88 14.69 27.59
CA ASN A 13 13.32 14.88 27.77
C ASN A 13 14.03 13.58 28.20
N LYS A 14 13.33 12.71 28.94
CA LYS A 14 13.79 11.35 29.28
C LYS A 14 13.76 10.39 28.08
N GLY A 15 13.31 10.82 26.91
CA GLY A 15 13.28 10.04 25.67
C GLY A 15 12.02 9.21 25.45
N PHE A 16 10.95 9.43 26.24
CA PHE A 16 9.68 8.73 26.04
C PHE A 16 8.97 9.23 24.76
N THR A 17 8.45 8.28 24.00
CA THR A 17 7.61 8.52 22.81
C THR A 17 6.21 8.97 23.21
N LEU A 18 5.48 9.56 22.27
CA LEU A 18 4.11 10.02 22.49
C LEU A 18 3.20 8.90 23.05
N GLY A 19 3.32 7.68 22.50
CA GLY A 19 2.56 6.52 22.96
C GLY A 19 2.91 6.08 24.38
N GLU A 20 4.18 6.16 24.76
CA GLU A 20 4.62 5.82 26.12
C GLU A 20 4.18 6.87 27.15
N ILE A 21 4.18 8.15 26.75
CA ILE A 21 3.67 9.23 27.60
C ILE A 21 2.16 9.07 27.82
N ILE A 22 1.38 8.71 26.79
CA ILE A 22 -0.05 8.38 26.93
C ILE A 22 -0.24 7.29 27.98
N LYS A 23 0.50 6.17 27.87
CA LYS A 23 0.40 5.05 28.81
C LYS A 23 0.74 5.44 30.25
N LYS A 24 1.71 6.33 30.45
CA LYS A 24 2.16 6.76 31.78
C LYS A 24 1.28 7.84 32.42
N THR A 25 0.65 8.69 31.61
CA THR A 25 -0.08 9.86 32.09
C THR A 25 -1.60 9.67 32.04
N GLY A 26 -2.10 8.76 31.21
CA GLY A 26 -3.53 8.59 30.95
C GLY A 26 -4.16 9.74 30.17
N LEU A 27 -3.35 10.69 29.68
CA LEU A 27 -3.85 11.87 28.99
C LEU A 27 -4.16 11.58 27.51
N PRO A 28 -5.10 12.33 26.91
CA PRO A 28 -5.36 12.27 25.48
C PRO A 28 -4.11 12.60 24.66
N LYS A 29 -3.97 11.92 23.52
CA LYS A 29 -2.86 12.12 22.57
C LYS A 29 -2.70 13.58 22.15
N THR A 30 -3.81 14.27 21.89
CA THR A 30 -3.84 15.68 21.45
C THR A 30 -3.29 16.61 22.50
N THR A 31 -3.68 16.43 23.77
CA THR A 31 -3.19 17.20 24.91
C THR A 31 -1.68 17.02 25.08
N ILE A 32 -1.20 15.78 25.02
CA ILE A 32 0.24 15.52 25.15
C ILE A 32 0.99 16.14 23.97
N TYR A 33 0.51 15.96 22.75
CA TYR A 33 1.13 16.52 21.54
C TYR A 33 1.34 18.02 21.67
N TYR A 34 0.29 18.77 22.06
CA TYR A 34 0.36 20.21 22.27
C TYR A 34 1.39 20.62 23.35
N HIS A 35 1.65 19.77 24.34
CA HIS A 35 2.64 20.06 25.38
C HIS A 35 4.09 19.76 24.99
N ILE A 36 4.32 18.95 23.94
CA ILE A 36 5.66 18.44 23.60
C ILE A 36 6.03 18.65 22.13
N GLU A 37 5.24 19.36 21.35
CA GLU A 37 5.45 19.52 19.90
C GLU A 37 6.79 20.19 19.59
N ASP A 38 7.17 21.19 20.39
CA ASP A 38 8.45 21.91 20.26
C ASP A 38 9.65 21.09 20.76
N ILE A 39 9.41 19.94 21.41
CA ILE A 39 10.44 19.12 22.03
C ILE A 39 10.67 17.86 21.20
N SER A 40 11.75 17.91 20.41
CA SER A 40 12.20 16.77 19.63
C SER A 40 12.68 15.61 20.52
N LEU A 41 12.57 14.37 20.03
CA LEU A 41 13.15 13.21 20.72
C LEU A 41 14.68 13.28 20.67
N PRO A 42 15.39 12.71 21.65
CA PRO A 42 16.83 12.52 21.55
C PRO A 42 17.18 11.74 20.26
N ILE A 43 18.22 12.21 19.54
CA ILE A 43 18.64 11.65 18.23
C ILE A 43 18.84 10.13 18.29
N LYS A 44 19.40 9.61 19.39
CA LYS A 44 19.60 8.18 19.61
C LYS A 44 18.29 7.39 19.54
N ILE A 45 17.23 7.90 20.16
CA ILE A 45 15.91 7.26 20.14
C ILE A 45 15.28 7.40 18.75
N GLN A 46 15.42 8.55 18.09
CA GLN A 46 14.92 8.72 16.72
C GLN A 46 15.53 7.70 15.76
N LYS A 47 16.86 7.52 15.80
CA LYS A 47 17.57 6.54 14.98
C LYS A 47 17.10 5.11 15.26
N ARG A 48 16.92 4.75 16.53
CA ARG A 48 16.38 3.44 16.93
C ARG A 48 14.98 3.20 16.35
N LEU A 49 14.07 4.15 16.51
CA LEU A 49 12.70 4.04 15.99
C LEU A 49 12.68 3.94 14.46
N ALA A 50 13.56 4.67 13.77
CA ALA A 50 13.70 4.57 12.33
C ALA A 50 14.16 3.17 11.90
N GLN A 51 15.17 2.61 12.57
CA GLN A 51 15.66 1.25 12.30
C GLN A 51 14.59 0.18 12.56
N GLU A 52 13.88 0.26 13.68
CA GLU A 52 12.75 -0.62 14.00
C GLU A 52 11.63 -0.52 12.95
N GLY A 53 11.34 0.70 12.48
CA GLY A 53 10.40 0.95 11.39
C GLY A 53 10.81 0.27 10.09
N ILE A 54 12.08 0.40 9.69
CA ILE A 54 12.62 -0.27 8.51
C ILE A 54 12.54 -1.79 8.66
N ALA A 55 12.96 -2.34 9.80
CA ALA A 55 12.91 -3.77 10.06
C ALA A 55 11.48 -4.33 9.95
N ARG A 56 10.50 -3.63 10.54
CA ARG A 56 9.08 -3.98 10.44
C ARG A 56 8.57 -3.93 8.99
N LEU A 57 8.96 -2.91 8.21
CA LEU A 57 8.58 -2.82 6.80
C LEU A 57 9.16 -3.96 5.97
N ILE A 58 10.39 -4.39 6.25
CA ILE A 58 11.04 -5.55 5.61
C ILE A 58 10.28 -6.83 5.98
N GLU A 59 9.89 -7.01 7.23
CA GLU A 59 9.12 -8.19 7.64
C GLU A 59 7.75 -8.24 6.94
N ILE A 60 7.04 -7.10 6.89
CA ILE A 60 5.76 -6.99 6.18
C ILE A 60 5.96 -7.24 4.69
N SER A 61 7.06 -6.78 4.09
CA SER A 61 7.33 -6.99 2.66
C SER A 61 7.52 -8.47 2.32
N ARG A 62 8.18 -9.24 3.20
CA ARG A 62 8.35 -10.70 3.07
C ARG A 62 7.03 -11.46 3.13
N LYS A 63 6.06 -10.97 3.91
CA LYS A 63 4.72 -11.59 4.05
C LYS A 63 3.73 -11.15 2.96
N ARG A 64 4.14 -10.35 1.97
CA ARG A 64 3.26 -9.90 0.88
C ARG A 64 2.79 -11.08 0.05
N LYS A 65 1.49 -11.09 -0.26
CA LYS A 65 0.86 -12.08 -1.15
C LYS A 65 0.38 -11.41 -2.45
N GLY A 66 0.09 -12.22 -3.47
CA GLY A 66 -0.55 -11.77 -4.70
C GLY A 66 0.37 -11.01 -5.67
N LYS A 67 -0.11 -9.90 -6.22
CA LYS A 67 0.60 -9.11 -7.25
C LYS A 67 1.82 -8.35 -6.70
N ARG A 68 1.98 -8.24 -5.39
CA ARG A 68 3.05 -7.43 -4.75
C ARG A 68 4.22 -8.27 -4.20
N ILE A 69 4.38 -9.49 -4.71
CA ILE A 69 5.50 -10.37 -4.34
C ILE A 69 6.78 -9.81 -4.98
N PRO A 70 7.85 -9.56 -4.20
CA PRO A 70 9.15 -9.13 -4.74
C PRO A 70 9.68 -10.11 -5.80
N GLY A 71 10.21 -9.59 -6.91
CA GLY A 71 10.73 -10.41 -8.01
C GLY A 71 9.68 -10.90 -9.01
N ARG A 72 8.38 -10.72 -8.74
CA ARG A 72 7.33 -11.01 -9.74
C ARG A 72 7.38 -9.95 -10.84
N VAL A 73 7.67 -10.38 -12.07
CA VAL A 73 7.49 -9.54 -13.26
C VAL A 73 5.99 -9.45 -13.53
N ILE A 74 5.42 -8.27 -13.29
CA ILE A 74 4.06 -7.96 -13.77
C ILE A 74 4.27 -7.32 -15.12
N PRO A 75 3.86 -7.99 -16.18
CA PRO A 75 4.22 -7.51 -17.47
C PRO A 75 3.36 -6.27 -17.74
N LYS A 76 4.00 -5.16 -18.15
CA LYS A 76 3.33 -3.87 -18.36
C LYS A 76 3.15 -3.61 -19.85
N PRO A 77 1.97 -3.16 -20.28
CA PRO A 77 1.81 -2.72 -21.66
C PRO A 77 2.66 -1.47 -21.91
N LYS A 78 3.27 -1.38 -23.10
CA LYS A 78 4.02 -0.19 -23.54
C LYS A 78 3.14 1.07 -23.59
N GLY A 79 1.83 0.89 -23.77
CA GLY A 79 0.84 1.95 -23.75
C GLY A 79 -0.59 1.39 -23.87
N TRP A 80 -1.57 2.28 -23.76
CA TRP A 80 -2.98 1.94 -23.95
C TRP A 80 -3.35 1.97 -25.43
N MET A 81 -3.11 0.85 -26.11
CA MET A 81 -3.57 0.67 -27.49
C MET A 81 -5.07 0.46 -27.52
N SER A 82 -5.77 0.92 -28.57
CA SER A 82 -7.22 0.75 -28.72
C SER A 82 -7.68 -0.69 -28.54
N LYS A 83 -6.90 -1.65 -29.05
CA LYS A 83 -7.13 -3.09 -28.87
C LYS A 83 -7.05 -3.53 -27.40
N LEU A 84 -6.03 -3.08 -26.67
CA LEU A 84 -5.88 -3.41 -25.26
C LEU A 84 -6.99 -2.77 -24.42
N ILE A 85 -7.36 -1.52 -24.73
CA ILE A 85 -8.49 -0.84 -24.09
C ILE A 85 -9.78 -1.63 -24.34
N PHE A 86 -10.03 -2.04 -25.59
CA PHE A 86 -11.19 -2.83 -25.98
C PHE A 86 -11.27 -4.14 -25.19
N LEU A 87 -10.19 -4.93 -25.20
CA LEU A 87 -10.11 -6.19 -24.45
C LEU A 87 -10.30 -5.97 -22.94
N ALA A 88 -9.62 -4.97 -22.37
CA ALA A 88 -9.70 -4.68 -20.94
C ALA A 88 -11.11 -4.24 -20.53
N ALA A 89 -11.74 -3.34 -21.29
CA ALA A 89 -13.10 -2.89 -21.01
C ALA A 89 -14.09 -4.07 -21.04
N HIS A 90 -14.04 -4.88 -22.10
CA HIS A 90 -14.95 -6.03 -22.22
C HIS A 90 -14.72 -7.09 -21.13
N PHE A 91 -13.48 -7.38 -20.73
CA PHE A 91 -13.24 -8.26 -19.59
C PHE A 91 -13.61 -7.64 -18.24
N MET A 92 -13.59 -6.32 -18.11
CA MET A 92 -14.01 -5.64 -16.88
C MET A 92 -15.53 -5.64 -16.70
N PHE A 93 -16.29 -5.50 -17.78
CA PHE A 93 -17.75 -5.37 -17.72
C PHE A 93 -18.50 -6.69 -17.96
N ASP A 94 -18.03 -7.51 -18.92
CA ASP A 94 -18.70 -8.75 -19.33
C ASP A 94 -17.85 -10.01 -19.04
N GLY A 95 -16.72 -9.84 -18.35
CA GLY A 95 -15.78 -10.91 -18.04
C GLY A 95 -16.00 -11.53 -16.66
N GLU A 96 -15.70 -12.82 -16.55
CA GLU A 96 -15.66 -13.57 -15.30
C GLU A 96 -14.21 -14.04 -15.05
N ILE A 97 -13.66 -13.73 -13.87
CA ILE A 97 -12.34 -14.23 -13.47
C ILE A 97 -12.52 -15.58 -12.76
N ARG A 98 -11.87 -16.63 -13.28
CA ARG A 98 -11.86 -17.98 -12.70
C ARG A 98 -10.46 -18.39 -12.24
N TYR A 99 -10.40 -19.44 -11.43
CA TYR A 99 -9.14 -20.06 -11.05
C TYR A 99 -8.47 -20.67 -12.30
N GLY A 100 -7.50 -19.94 -12.86
CA GLY A 100 -6.77 -20.33 -14.08
C GLY A 100 -7.00 -19.44 -15.30
N GLY A 101 -7.87 -18.42 -15.24
CA GLY A 101 -8.04 -17.51 -16.38
C GLY A 101 -9.22 -16.56 -16.29
N CYS A 102 -9.56 -15.96 -17.43
CA CYS A 102 -10.72 -15.11 -17.60
C CYS A 102 -11.64 -15.71 -18.66
N ILE A 103 -12.94 -15.68 -18.43
CA ILE A 103 -13.97 -16.09 -19.38
C ILE A 103 -14.70 -14.83 -19.81
N TYR A 104 -14.90 -14.65 -21.12
CA TYR A 104 -15.73 -13.58 -21.66
C TYR A 104 -17.05 -14.19 -22.15
N GLN A 105 -18.18 -13.64 -21.71
CA GLN A 105 -19.51 -14.09 -22.14
C GLN A 105 -20.32 -12.88 -22.60
N ASN A 106 -20.89 -12.95 -23.80
CA ASN A 106 -21.78 -11.91 -24.32
C ASN A 106 -22.93 -12.54 -25.11
N ARG A 107 -24.09 -11.88 -25.15
CA ARG A 107 -25.24 -12.34 -25.95
C ARG A 107 -25.07 -12.05 -27.44
N ASN A 108 -24.21 -11.10 -27.79
CA ASN A 108 -23.91 -10.71 -29.16
C ASN A 108 -22.72 -11.52 -29.71
N THR A 109 -22.97 -12.30 -30.76
CA THR A 109 -21.96 -13.13 -31.43
C THR A 109 -20.88 -12.32 -32.13
N GLU A 110 -21.21 -11.13 -32.65
CA GLU A 110 -20.24 -10.24 -33.29
C GLU A 110 -19.19 -9.72 -32.31
N LEU A 111 -19.61 -9.41 -31.07
CA LEU A 111 -18.68 -9.01 -30.00
C LEU A 111 -17.78 -10.18 -29.58
N ILE A 112 -18.33 -11.40 -29.50
CA ILE A 112 -17.53 -12.60 -29.23
C ILE A 112 -16.50 -12.82 -30.34
N ASN A 113 -16.89 -12.70 -31.60
CA ASN A 113 -16.00 -12.86 -32.75
C ASN A 113 -14.91 -11.77 -32.76
N SER A 114 -15.27 -10.52 -32.47
CA SER A 114 -14.33 -9.40 -32.33
C SER A 114 -13.32 -9.66 -31.20
N MET A 115 -13.79 -10.09 -30.03
CA MET A 115 -12.91 -10.47 -28.91
C MET A 115 -11.97 -11.61 -29.29
N LYS A 116 -12.46 -12.66 -29.96
CA LYS A 116 -11.61 -13.77 -30.44
C LYS A 116 -10.53 -13.29 -31.40
N HIS A 117 -10.91 -12.45 -32.38
CA HIS A 117 -9.97 -11.87 -33.34
C HIS A 117 -8.86 -11.10 -32.63
N PHE A 118 -9.22 -10.17 -31.73
CA PHE A 118 -8.22 -9.41 -30.98
C PHE A 118 -7.39 -10.25 -30.00
N MET A 119 -7.91 -11.37 -29.48
CA MET A 119 -7.12 -12.26 -28.62
C MET A 119 -6.14 -13.16 -29.41
N GLN A 120 -6.40 -13.43 -30.69
CA GLN A 120 -5.57 -14.30 -31.53
C GLN A 120 -4.40 -13.59 -32.21
N ASP A 121 -4.49 -12.28 -32.40
CA ASP A 121 -3.39 -11.46 -32.89
C ASP A 121 -2.25 -11.41 -31.87
N LYS A 122 -1.21 -12.22 -32.13
CA LYS A 122 -0.02 -12.38 -31.28
C LYS A 122 1.03 -11.28 -31.45
N GLU A 123 0.91 -10.38 -32.41
CA GLU A 123 2.00 -9.47 -32.76
C GLU A 123 2.18 -8.26 -31.82
N ASP A 124 1.15 -7.84 -31.08
CA ASP A 124 1.21 -6.56 -30.34
C ASP A 124 1.02 -6.64 -28.83
N ILE A 125 0.82 -7.83 -28.27
CA ILE A 125 0.86 -8.01 -26.81
C ILE A 125 2.32 -8.22 -26.41
N ASN A 126 3.19 -7.28 -26.82
CA ASN A 126 4.57 -7.16 -26.35
C ASN A 126 4.53 -6.66 -24.90
N ILE A 127 4.19 -7.56 -24.00
CA ILE A 127 4.27 -7.30 -22.57
C ILE A 127 5.70 -7.62 -22.13
N ILE A 128 6.43 -6.58 -21.70
CA ILE A 128 7.79 -6.66 -21.15
C ILE A 128 7.73 -7.34 -19.79
#